data_AF-A0A1M5PT45-F1
#
_entry.id   AF-A0A1M5PT45-F1
#
_cell.length_a   1.000
_cell.length_b   1.000
_cell.length_c   1.000
_cell.angle_alpha   90.00
_cell.angle_beta   90.00
_cell.angle_gamma   90.00
#
_symmetry.space_group_name_H-M   'P 1'
#
loop_
_entity.id
_entity.type
_entity.pdbx_description
1 polymer ?
#
loop_
_entity_poly.entity_id
_entity_poly.type
_entity_poly.pdbx_seq_one_letter_code
_entity_poly.pdbx_strand_id
1 'polypeptide(L)'
;MTNAYFIGGQNAISDKVISDIDKITTEDVTKNRVAGKDRADTNAKVIARFYPDANLNSVLVAKSDVLVDALTAGPLASKLQSPVVLMGSNGLSQEQSASLSGKKSPKVYQIGGGINFKSVDKLVDTLK
;
A
#
# COMPACT_ATOMS: atom_id res chain seq x y z
N MET A 1 13.34 19.76 7.52
CA MET A 1 12.65 18.66 6.81
C MET A 1 11.68 19.29 5.83
N THR A 2 11.60 18.85 4.58
CA THR A 2 10.75 19.54 3.60
C THR A 2 9.28 19.14 3.72
N ASN A 3 9.03 17.82 3.81
CA ASN A 3 7.68 17.24 3.79
C ASN A 3 7.62 16.03 4.77
N ALA A 4 6.41 15.66 5.19
CA ALA A 4 6.08 14.53 6.07
C ALA A 4 4.81 13.83 5.60
N TYR A 5 4.74 12.51 5.82
CA TYR A 5 3.51 11.72 5.63
C TYR A 5 3.21 10.91 6.88
N PHE A 6 1.93 10.71 7.16
CA PHE A 6 1.45 10.04 8.37
C PHE A 6 0.60 8.83 7.99
N ILE A 7 1.18 7.63 8.11
CA ILE A 7 0.51 6.39 7.71
C ILE A 7 -0.19 5.79 8.94
N GLY A 8 -1.51 5.97 9.02
CA GLY A 8 -2.32 5.51 10.15
C GLY A 8 -3.38 6.50 10.61
N GLY A 9 -4.46 5.97 11.19
CA GLY A 9 -5.57 6.77 11.72
C GLY A 9 -5.23 7.51 13.01
N GLN A 10 -6.18 8.30 13.51
CA GLN A 10 -6.00 9.15 14.70
C GLN A 10 -5.60 8.36 15.96
N ASN A 11 -6.10 7.12 16.09
CA ASN A 11 -5.76 6.23 17.20
C ASN A 11 -4.30 5.76 17.20
N ALA A 12 -3.64 5.75 16.04
CA ALA A 12 -2.23 5.38 15.91
C ALA A 12 -1.32 6.61 15.92
N ILE A 13 -1.76 7.70 15.27
CA ILE A 13 -1.03 8.96 15.16
C ILE A 13 -2.03 10.08 15.46
N SER A 14 -1.93 10.72 16.62
CA SER A 14 -2.85 11.82 16.99
C SER A 14 -2.63 13.06 16.11
N ASP A 15 -3.64 13.92 16.02
CA ASP A 15 -3.52 15.18 15.26
C ASP A 15 -2.50 16.13 15.89
N LYS A 16 -2.28 16.03 17.21
CA LYS A 16 -1.21 16.76 17.89
C LYS A 16 0.17 16.40 17.32
N VAL A 17 0.43 15.13 17.03
CA VAL A 17 1.69 14.71 16.39
C VAL A 17 1.85 15.37 15.02
N ILE A 18 0.77 15.42 14.23
CA ILE A 18 0.79 16.10 12.93
C ILE A 18 1.09 17.59 13.11
N SER A 19 0.39 18.28 14.02
CA SER A 19 0.63 19.70 14.30
C SER A 19 2.04 19.99 14.82
N ASP A 20 2.65 19.07 15.58
CA ASP A 20 4.02 19.24 16.07
C ASP A 20 5.05 19.01 14.96
N ILE A 21 4.80 18.09 14.03
CA ILE A 21 5.65 17.88 12.85
C ILE A 21 5.52 19.02 11.84
N ASP A 22 4.32 19.57 11.65
CA ASP A 22 4.07 20.69 10.73
C ASP A 22 4.90 21.94 11.07
N LYS A 23 5.13 22.20 12.37
CA LYS A 23 5.99 23.30 12.84
C LYS A 23 7.46 23.16 12.44
N ILE A 24 7.91 21.95 12.09
CA ILE A 24 9.31 21.66 11.73
C ILE A 24 9.47 21.26 10.26
N THR A 25 8.39 21.35 9.46
CA THR A 25 8.43 21.21 8.00
C THR A 25 8.34 22.55 7.30
N THR A 26 8.84 22.62 6.07
CA THR A 26 8.68 23.81 5.23
C THR A 26 7.38 23.81 4.44
N GLU A 27 6.81 22.63 4.16
CA GLU A 27 5.49 22.47 3.54
C GLU A 27 4.40 22.27 4.60
N ASP A 28 3.15 22.63 4.26
CA ASP A 28 1.96 22.26 5.04
C ASP A 28 1.71 20.75 4.92
N VAL A 29 1.88 20.04 6.03
CA VAL A 29 1.73 18.58 6.10
C VAL A 29 0.46 18.17 6.84
N THR A 30 -0.39 19.14 7.24
CA THR A 30 -1.62 18.87 8.01
C THR A 30 -2.60 17.95 7.29
N LYS A 31 -2.49 17.85 5.96
CA LYS A 31 -3.33 17.00 5.09
C LYS A 31 -2.63 15.74 4.58
N ASN A 32 -1.41 15.44 5.03
CA ASN A 32 -0.63 14.29 4.54
C ASN A 32 -0.88 12.98 5.27
N ARG A 33 -2.01 12.86 5.99
CA ARG A 33 -2.44 11.60 6.59
C ARG A 33 -2.96 10.64 5.52
N VAL A 34 -2.45 9.41 5.52
CA VAL A 34 -2.94 8.29 4.71
C VAL A 34 -3.43 7.20 5.65
N ALA A 35 -4.74 7.04 5.74
CA ALA A 35 -5.36 6.14 6.72
C ALA A 35 -6.64 5.50 6.21
N GLY A 36 -6.80 4.21 6.47
CA GLY A 36 -8.02 3.46 6.22
C GLY A 36 -8.68 2.94 7.48
N LYS A 37 -9.89 2.40 7.32
CA LYS A 37 -10.66 1.75 8.41
C LYS A 37 -9.96 0.50 8.95
N ASP A 38 -9.14 -0.14 8.12
CA ASP A 38 -8.32 -1.30 8.46
C ASP A 38 -7.00 -1.28 7.66
N ARG A 39 -6.22 -2.35 7.80
CA ARG A 39 -4.92 -2.50 7.11
C ARG A 39 -5.05 -2.61 5.59
N ALA A 40 -6.14 -3.17 5.07
CA ALA A 40 -6.37 -3.35 3.65
C ALA A 40 -6.75 -2.02 2.98
N ASP A 41 -7.65 -1.24 3.60
CA ASP A 41 -7.99 0.11 3.15
C ASP A 41 -6.79 1.06 3.27
N THR A 42 -6.01 0.98 4.36
CA THR A 42 -4.77 1.77 4.47
C THR A 42 -3.78 1.41 3.36
N ASN A 43 -3.62 0.11 3.06
CA ASN A 43 -2.78 -0.35 1.95
C ASN A 43 -3.28 0.18 0.58
N ALA A 44 -4.59 0.15 0.32
CA ALA A 44 -5.18 0.72 -0.88
C ALA A 44 -4.89 2.22 -1.03
N LYS A 45 -5.02 2.98 0.06
CA LYS A 45 -4.75 4.43 0.07
C LYS A 45 -3.28 4.76 -0.12
N VAL A 46 -2.37 3.95 0.44
CA VAL A 46 -0.92 4.05 0.18
C VAL A 46 -0.63 3.81 -1.30
N ILE A 47 -1.21 2.76 -1.90
CA ILE A 47 -1.05 2.46 -3.33
C ILE A 47 -1.56 3.63 -4.19
N ALA A 48 -2.77 4.11 -3.92
CA ALA A 48 -3.36 5.22 -4.67
C ALA A 48 -2.56 6.52 -4.56
N ARG A 49 -1.99 6.81 -3.38
CA ARG A 49 -1.25 8.06 -3.12
C ARG A 49 0.15 8.05 -3.70
N PHE A 50 0.89 6.95 -3.54
CA PHE A 50 2.32 6.91 -3.82
C PHE A 50 2.68 6.15 -5.11
N TYR A 51 1.73 5.45 -5.70
CA TYR A 51 1.89 4.77 -6.99
C TYR A 51 0.77 5.22 -7.94
N PRO A 52 0.68 6.53 -8.29
CA PRO A 52 -0.44 7.07 -9.05
C PRO A 52 -0.46 6.58 -10.50
N ASP A 53 0.69 6.18 -11.05
CA ASP A 53 0.82 5.80 -12.45
C ASP A 53 -0.06 4.61 -12.83
N ALA A 54 -0.57 4.66 -14.07
CA ALA A 54 -1.32 3.55 -14.66
C ALA A 54 -0.42 2.37 -15.01
N ASN A 55 0.86 2.59 -15.31
CA ASN A 55 1.79 1.52 -15.66
C ASN A 55 2.77 1.30 -14.52
N LEU A 56 2.70 0.14 -13.88
CA LEU A 56 3.61 -0.28 -12.81
C LEU A 56 4.63 -1.28 -13.33
N ASN A 57 5.89 -1.15 -12.90
CA ASN A 57 6.97 -2.09 -13.27
C ASN A 57 6.66 -3.53 -12.82
N SER A 58 6.13 -3.67 -11.60
CA SER A 58 5.65 -4.92 -11.03
C SER A 58 4.67 -4.64 -9.89
N VAL A 59 4.03 -5.68 -9.37
CA VAL A 59 3.31 -5.64 -8.09
C VAL A 59 3.80 -6.78 -7.23
N LEU A 60 4.18 -6.50 -5.98
CA LEU A 60 4.47 -7.54 -5.00
C LEU A 60 3.20 -7.79 -4.19
N VAL A 61 2.93 -9.05 -3.85
CA VAL A 61 1.80 -9.43 -3.02
C VAL A 61 2.26 -10.33 -1.87
N ALA A 62 1.84 -9.99 -0.66
CA ALA A 62 2.12 -10.73 0.56
C ALA A 62 0.84 -10.85 1.40
N LYS A 63 0.79 -11.79 2.33
CA LYS A 63 -0.37 -11.95 3.21
C LYS A 63 -0.56 -10.75 4.12
N SER A 64 -1.81 -10.44 4.43
CA SER A 64 -2.16 -9.34 5.35
C SER A 64 -2.21 -9.76 6.82
N ASP A 65 -2.28 -11.06 7.14
CA ASP A 65 -2.37 -11.60 8.50
C ASP A 65 -0.98 -11.80 9.16
N VAL A 66 0.01 -12.22 8.37
CA VAL A 66 1.42 -12.39 8.76
C VAL A 66 2.28 -11.41 7.97
N LEU A 67 2.82 -10.39 8.64
CA LEU A 67 3.47 -9.26 7.98
C LEU A 67 4.98 -9.43 7.74
N VAL A 68 5.61 -10.52 8.18
CA VAL A 68 7.06 -10.74 7.99
C VAL A 68 7.43 -10.86 6.52
N ASP A 69 6.59 -11.49 5.71
CA ASP A 69 6.79 -11.59 4.25
C ASP A 69 6.69 -10.21 3.60
N ALA A 70 5.70 -9.40 3.99
CA ALA A 70 5.58 -8.03 3.50
C ALA A 70 6.76 -7.13 3.92
N LEU A 71 7.26 -7.30 5.15
CA LEU A 71 8.41 -6.56 5.67
C LEU A 71 9.68 -6.89 4.87
N THR A 72 9.96 -8.18 4.66
CA THR A 72 11.14 -8.63 3.90
C THR A 72 11.05 -8.32 2.40
N ALA A 73 9.85 -8.14 1.87
CA ALA A 73 9.62 -7.68 0.50
C ALA A 73 10.05 -6.22 0.26
N GLY A 74 10.13 -5.40 1.32
CA GLY A 74 10.36 -3.94 1.23
C GLY A 74 11.57 -3.54 0.36
N PRO A 75 12.77 -4.08 0.61
CA PRO A 75 13.95 -3.77 -0.21
C PRO A 75 13.78 -4.14 -1.70
N LEU A 76 13.15 -5.27 -2.01
CA LEU A 76 12.87 -5.66 -3.39
C LEU A 76 11.84 -4.74 -4.05
N ALA A 77 10.75 -4.42 -3.34
CA ALA A 77 9.73 -3.48 -3.79
C ALA A 77 10.33 -2.09 -4.10
N SER A 78 11.23 -1.61 -3.22
CA SER A 78 11.96 -0.36 -3.43
C SER A 78 12.85 -0.42 -4.67
N LYS A 79 13.61 -1.51 -4.85
CA LYS A 79 14.48 -1.69 -6.03
C LYS A 79 13.68 -1.72 -7.34
N LEU A 80 12.48 -2.29 -7.30
CA LEU A 80 11.58 -2.39 -8.46
C LEU A 80 10.66 -1.16 -8.61
N GLN A 81 10.72 -0.19 -7.69
CA GLN A 81 9.80 0.95 -7.62
C GLN A 81 8.33 0.51 -7.70
N SER A 82 7.98 -0.53 -6.96
CA SER A 82 6.71 -1.24 -7.09
C SER A 82 5.98 -1.31 -5.75
N PRO A 83 4.63 -1.30 -5.74
CA PRO A 83 3.87 -1.41 -4.51
C PRO A 83 3.89 -2.84 -3.95
N VAL A 84 3.67 -2.94 -2.63
CA VAL A 84 3.34 -4.19 -1.94
C VAL A 84 1.85 -4.19 -1.60
N VAL A 85 1.10 -5.14 -2.15
CA VAL A 85 -0.32 -5.39 -1.84
C VAL A 85 -0.42 -6.38 -0.69
N LEU A 86 -1.16 -6.01 0.36
CA LEU A 86 -1.45 -6.89 1.50
C LEU A 86 -2.75 -7.65 1.23
N MET A 87 -2.65 -8.93 0.87
CA MET A 87 -3.80 -9.75 0.49
C MET A 87 -4.37 -10.51 1.69
N GLY A 88 -5.66 -10.34 1.95
CA GLY A 88 -6.38 -11.13 2.96
C GLY A 88 -6.73 -12.53 2.47
N SER A 89 -7.22 -13.38 3.37
CA SER A 89 -7.68 -14.74 3.07
C SER A 89 -8.77 -14.79 1.98
N ASN A 90 -9.59 -13.73 1.92
CA ASN A 90 -10.66 -13.59 0.93
C ASN A 90 -10.21 -12.84 -0.35
N GLY A 91 -8.91 -12.60 -0.51
CA GLY A 91 -8.33 -11.87 -1.64
C GLY A 91 -8.27 -10.36 -1.42
N LEU A 92 -8.35 -9.60 -2.53
CA LEU A 92 -8.38 -8.14 -2.50
C LEU A 92 -9.66 -7.62 -1.86
N SER A 93 -9.53 -6.64 -0.97
CA SER A 93 -10.66 -5.80 -0.55
C SER A 93 -11.20 -4.97 -1.70
N GLN A 94 -12.42 -4.45 -1.54
CA GLN A 94 -13.03 -3.55 -2.54
C GLN A 94 -12.17 -2.30 -2.77
N GLU A 95 -11.63 -1.72 -1.70
CA GLU A 95 -10.78 -0.54 -1.75
C GLU A 95 -9.46 -0.83 -2.49
N GLN A 96 -8.85 -2.01 -2.27
CA GLN A 96 -7.66 -2.42 -3.00
C GLN A 96 -7.96 -2.64 -4.48
N SER A 97 -9.05 -3.33 -4.82
CA SER A 97 -9.48 -3.47 -6.21
C SER A 97 -9.70 -2.12 -6.89
N ALA A 98 -10.32 -1.16 -6.21
CA ALA A 98 -10.50 0.19 -6.73
C ALA A 98 -9.16 0.92 -6.94
N SER A 99 -8.22 0.81 -6.00
CA SER A 99 -6.89 1.45 -6.10
C SER A 99 -6.03 0.88 -7.24
N LEU A 100 -6.25 -0.38 -7.61
CA LEU A 100 -5.54 -1.08 -8.67
C LEU A 100 -6.28 -1.02 -10.02
N SER A 101 -7.54 -0.60 -10.03
CA SER A 101 -8.35 -0.50 -11.24
C SER A 101 -7.73 0.47 -12.24
N GLY A 102 -7.56 0.04 -13.49
CA GLY A 102 -6.92 0.83 -14.55
C GLY A 102 -5.39 0.86 -14.46
N LYS A 103 -4.79 0.22 -13.44
CA LYS A 103 -3.34 -0.01 -13.40
C LYS A 103 -2.99 -1.29 -14.12
N LYS A 104 -1.84 -1.29 -14.78
CA LYS A 104 -1.28 -2.41 -15.51
C LYS A 104 0.08 -2.76 -14.96
N SER A 105 0.40 -4.05 -14.97
CA SER A 105 1.72 -4.50 -14.57
C SER A 105 2.14 -5.78 -15.32
N PRO A 106 3.35 -5.84 -15.88
CA PRO A 106 3.80 -7.00 -16.62
C PRO A 106 4.19 -8.18 -15.70
N LYS A 107 4.34 -7.95 -14.39
CA LYS A 107 4.81 -8.95 -13.43
C LYS A 107 4.15 -8.81 -12.07
N VAL A 108 3.75 -9.95 -11.49
CA VAL A 108 3.32 -10.07 -10.09
C VAL A 108 4.28 -11.00 -9.36
N TYR A 109 4.82 -10.56 -8.22
CA TYR A 109 5.65 -11.39 -7.34
C TYR A 109 4.85 -11.77 -6.09
N GLN A 110 4.57 -13.06 -5.93
CA GLN A 110 4.06 -13.57 -4.66
C GLN A 110 5.22 -13.76 -3.69
N ILE A 111 5.13 -13.11 -2.53
CA ILE A 111 6.11 -13.22 -1.45
C ILE A 111 5.54 -14.14 -0.37
N GLY A 112 6.29 -15.19 -0.05
CA GLY A 112 5.85 -16.22 0.89
C GLY A 112 4.79 -17.17 0.32
N GLY A 113 4.19 -17.95 1.23
CA GLY A 113 3.19 -18.98 0.91
C GLY A 113 1.85 -18.74 1.59
N GLY A 114 0.84 -19.52 1.21
CA GLY A 114 -0.48 -19.54 1.86
C GLY A 114 -1.48 -18.49 1.36
N ILE A 115 -1.15 -17.74 0.31
CA ILE A 115 -2.14 -16.96 -0.45
C ILE A 115 -2.89 -17.92 -1.38
N ASN A 116 -4.22 -17.82 -1.44
CA ASN A 116 -5.03 -18.62 -2.35
C ASN A 116 -4.69 -18.25 -3.80
N PHE A 117 -4.35 -19.25 -4.63
CA PHE A 117 -3.97 -19.03 -6.03
C PHE A 117 -5.06 -18.25 -6.80
N LYS A 118 -6.34 -18.50 -6.54
CA LYS A 118 -7.46 -17.78 -7.19
C LYS A 118 -7.45 -16.28 -6.88
N SER A 119 -6.99 -15.91 -5.68
CA SER A 119 -6.87 -14.52 -5.28
C SER A 119 -5.70 -13.84 -5.98
N VAL A 120 -4.60 -14.57 -6.23
CA VAL A 120 -3.48 -14.09 -7.03
C VAL A 120 -3.87 -13.97 -8.50
N ASP A 121 -4.58 -14.95 -9.05
CA ASP A 121 -5.09 -14.89 -10.43
C ASP A 121 -6.01 -13.68 -10.63
N LYS A 122 -6.92 -13.41 -9.68
CA LYS A 122 -7.78 -12.22 -9.72
C LYS A 122 -6.97 -10.92 -9.68
N LEU A 123 -5.88 -10.87 -8.92
CA LEU A 123 -4.97 -9.72 -8.90
C LEU A 123 -4.28 -9.56 -10.27
N VAL A 124 -3.78 -10.65 -10.84
CA VAL A 124 -3.19 -10.65 -12.19
C VAL A 124 -4.19 -10.16 -13.22
N ASP A 125 -5.43 -10.65 -13.20
CA ASP A 125 -6.51 -10.21 -14.11
C ASP A 125 -6.84 -8.73 -13.96
N THR A 126 -6.77 -8.18 -12.73
CA THR A 126 -6.98 -6.76 -12.46
C THR A 126 -5.88 -5.89 -13.08
N LEU A 127 -4.68 -6.45 -13.29
CA LEU A 127 -3.47 -5.74 -13.73
C LEU A 127 -3.11 -5.95 -15.21
N LYS A 128 -3.99 -6.58 -16.00
CA LYS A 128 -3.81 -6.79 -17.46
C LYS A 128 -4.08 -5.52 -18.29
#